data_AF-A0A9D2DEJ2-F1
#
_entry.id   AF-A0A9D2DEJ2-F1
#
_cell.length_a   1.000
_cell.length_b   1.000
_cell.length_c   1.000
_cell.angle_alpha   90.00
_cell.angle_beta   90.00
_cell.angle_gamma   90.00
#
_symmetry.space_group_name_H-M   'P 1'
#
loop_
_entity.id
_entity.type
_entity.pdbx_description
1 polymer ?
#
loop_
_entity_poly.entity_id
_entity_poly.type
_entity_poly.pdbx_seq_one_letter_code
_entity_poly.pdbx_strand_id
1 'polypeptide(L)' 'MEGDRGKYTKDPVKVRFTTKADGRKSISFEIYQNGKRTYERLPDLFLLVETDDNSIRKNRATLNKV' A
#
# COMPACT_ATOMS: atom_id res chain seq x y z
N MET A 1 -13.92 -3.13 32.16
CA MET A 1 -12.59 -3.76 32.03
C MET A 1 -12.00 -3.30 30.72
N GLU A 2 -10.96 -2.48 30.83
CA GLU A 2 -10.38 -1.68 29.77
C GLU A 2 -9.23 -2.47 29.15
N GLY A 3 -9.54 -3.27 28.12
CA GLY A 3 -8.61 -4.19 27.50
C GLY A 3 -7.53 -3.45 26.71
N ASP A 4 -6.28 -3.64 27.13
CA ASP A 4 -5.04 -3.48 26.36
C ASP A 4 -4.99 -2.30 25.37
N ARG A 5 -4.87 -1.08 25.88
CA ARG A 5 -4.45 0.10 25.09
C ARG A 5 -2.92 0.13 24.85
N GLY A 6 -2.22 -0.98 25.08
CA GLY A 6 -0.77 -1.00 25.26
C GLY A 6 0.07 -1.23 24.00
N LYS A 7 -0.51 -1.59 22.84
CA LYS A 7 0.31 -2.02 21.69
C LYS A 7 0.41 -1.03 20.52
N TYR A 8 -0.44 -0.01 20.45
CA TYR A 8 -0.43 1.01 19.40
C TYR A 8 -0.63 2.40 20.02
N THR A 9 0.43 2.96 20.61
CA THR A 9 0.43 4.29 21.23
C THR A 9 0.32 5.44 20.22
N LYS A 10 0.35 5.12 18.92
CA LYS A 10 0.09 6.03 17.80
C LYS A 10 -0.93 5.38 16.89
N ASP A 11 -1.77 6.21 16.28
CA ASP A 11 -2.71 5.84 15.22
C ASP A 11 -2.00 5.01 14.12
N PRO A 12 -2.21 3.68 14.05
CA PRO A 12 -1.46 2.85 13.10
C PRO A 12 -1.98 3.06 11.66
N VAL A 13 -1.06 3.06 10.70
CA VAL A 13 -1.37 3.02 9.26
C VAL A 13 -0.95 1.66 8.72
N LYS A 14 -1.88 0.95 8.07
CA LYS A 14 -1.61 -0.32 7.36
C LYS A 14 -1.74 -0.11 5.86
N VAL A 15 -0.82 -0.68 5.10
CA VAL A 15 -0.89 -0.71 3.64
C VAL A 15 -1.67 -1.94 3.21
N ARG A 16 -2.65 -1.77 2.31
CA ARG A 16 -3.41 -2.86 1.70
C ARG A 16 -3.27 -2.80 0.19
N PHE A 17 -3.10 -3.98 -0.40
CA PHE A 17 -3.06 -4.18 -1.85
C PHE A 17 -4.36 -4.82 -2.31
N THR A 18 -4.96 -4.27 -3.36
CA THR A 18 -6.15 -4.84 -4.01
C THR A 18 -5.84 -5.07 -5.48
N THR A 19 -5.90 -6.32 -5.93
CA THR A 19 -5.74 -6.67 -7.35
C THR A 19 -6.97 -6.20 -8.14
N LYS A 20 -6.74 -5.51 -9.26
CA LYS A 20 -7.75 -5.05 -10.20
C LYS A 20 -7.98 -6.09 -11.30
N ALA A 21 -9.09 -5.95 -12.01
CA ALA A 21 -9.45 -6.86 -13.11
C ALA A 21 -8.40 -6.89 -14.24
N ASP A 22 -7.65 -5.80 -14.41
CA ASP A 22 -6.57 -5.66 -15.40
C ASP A 22 -5.20 -6.16 -14.89
N GLY A 23 -5.15 -6.83 -13.74
CA GLY A 23 -3.92 -7.38 -13.15
C GLY A 23 -3.08 -6.39 -12.33
N ARG A 24 -3.38 -5.09 -12.37
CA ARG A 24 -2.69 -4.09 -11.55
C ARG A 24 -3.05 -4.24 -10.06
N LYS A 25 -2.19 -3.79 -9.15
CA LYS A 25 -2.52 -3.73 -7.71
C LYS A 25 -2.66 -2.27 -7.27
N SER A 26 -3.84 -1.88 -6.79
CA SER A 26 -4.02 -0.56 -6.16
C SER A 26 -3.57 -0.60 -4.71
N ILE A 27 -3.02 0.51 -4.24
CA ILE A 27 -2.62 0.71 -2.84
C ILE A 27 -3.72 1.49 -2.10
N SER A 28 -4.08 1.05 -0.90
CA SER A 28 -4.94 1.80 0.03
C SER A 28 -4.35 1.81 1.42
N PHE A 29 -4.52 2.93 2.13
CA PHE A 29 -4.13 3.05 3.52
C PHE A 29 -5.34 2.82 4.42
N GLU A 30 -5.14 1.96 5.39
CA GLU A 30 -6.05 1.72 6.48
C GLU A 30 -5.50 2.45 7.69
N ILE A 31 -6.14 3.57 8.02
CA ILE A 31 -5.69 4.51 9.04
C ILE A 31 -6.58 4.29 10.26
N TYR A 32 -5.97 4.06 11.40
CA TYR A 32 -6.69 3.92 12.66
C TYR A 32 -6.48 5.18 13.48
N GLN A 33 -7.44 6.11 13.45
CA GLN A 33 -7.38 7.37 14.17
C GLN A 33 -8.35 7.37 15.34
N ASN A 34 -7.87 7.63 16.57
CA ASN A 34 -8.71 7.67 17.78
C ASN A 34 -9.57 6.40 17.97
N GLY A 35 -9.00 5.23 17.63
CA GLY A 35 -9.72 3.95 17.67
C GLY A 35 -10.76 3.75 16.57
N LYS A 36 -10.91 4.67 15.62
CA LYS A 36 -11.77 4.54 14.43
C LYS A 36 -10.94 4.17 13.20
N ARG A 37 -11.43 3.21 12.42
CA ARG A 37 -10.81 2.78 11.17
C ARG A 37 -11.36 3.61 10.01
N THR A 38 -10.49 4.33 9.32
CA THR A 38 -10.77 5.04 8.08
C THR A 38 -9.96 4.44 6.94
N TYR A 39 -10.45 4.61 5.71
CA TYR A 39 -9.78 4.13 4.51
C TYR A 39 -9.54 5.30 3.57
N GLU A 40 -8.28 5.48 3.19
CA GLU A 40 -7.93 6.40 2.13
C GLU A 40 -7.39 5.59 0.97
N ARG A 41 -8.15 5.58 -0.13
CA ARG A 41 -7.72 4.99 -1.38
C ARG A 41 -7.04 6.07 -2.20
N LEU A 42 -5.82 5.80 -2.63
CA LEU A 42 -5.15 6.62 -3.62
C LEU A 42 -5.56 6.14 -5.01
N PRO A 43 -6.44 6.87 -5.74
CA PRO A 43 -7.00 6.38 -6.98
C PRO A 43 -5.95 6.22 -8.07
N ASP A 44 -4.87 7.00 -8.04
CA ASP A 44 -3.83 7.02 -9.08
C ASP A 44 -2.54 6.28 -8.70
N LEU A 45 -2.46 5.73 -7.48
CA LEU A 45 -1.29 4.97 -7.02
C LEU A 45 -1.50 3.47 -7.21
N PHE A 46 -0.69 2.88 -8.09
CA PHE A 46 -0.73 1.46 -8.42
C PHE A 46 0.67 0.87 -8.49
N LEU A 47 0.79 -0.40 -8.11
CA LEU A 47 1.93 -1.22 -8.49
C LEU A 47 1.64 -1.83 -9.86
N LEU A 48 2.51 -1.52 -10.82
CA LEU A 48 2.58 -2.22 -12.09
C LEU A 48 3.48 -3.44 -11.89
N VAL A 49 2.93 -4.62 -12.20
CA VAL A 49 3.72 -5.84 -12.25
C VAL A 49 4.51 -5.83 -13.56
N GLU A 50 5.79 -6.16 -13.48
CA GLU A 50 6.62 -6.35 -14.66
C GLU A 50 6.19 -7.64 -15.37
N THR A 51 5.44 -7.51 -16.46
CA THR A 51 4.94 -8.66 -17.23
C THR A 51 5.71 -8.88 -18.54
N ASP A 52 6.60 -7.96 -18.90
CA ASP A 52 7.33 -7.96 -20.17
C ASP A 52 8.79 -7.52 -20.01
N ASP A 53 9.66 -7.93 -20.93
CA ASP A 53 11.09 -7.65 -20.85
C ASP A 53 11.42 -6.15 -20.82
N ASN A 54 10.60 -5.29 -21.45
CA ASN A 54 10.85 -3.85 -21.44
C ASN A 54 10.51 -3.23 -20.08
N SER A 55 9.42 -3.67 -19.43
CA SER A 55 9.09 -3.21 -18.07
C SER A 55 10.15 -3.66 -17.05
N ILE A 56 10.63 -4.91 -17.14
CA ILE A 56 11.73 -5.42 -16.31
C ILE A 56 13.00 -4.57 -16.48
N ARG A 57 13.41 -4.30 -17.72
CA ARG A 57 14.61 -3.50 -18.01
C ARG A 57 14.51 -2.07 -17.48
N LYS A 58 13.36 -1.42 -17.68
CA LYS A 58 13.12 -0.04 -17.21
C LYS A 58 13.15 0.06 -15.68
N ASN A 59 12.53 -0.88 -14.98
CA ASN A 59 12.57 -0.87 -13.52
C ASN A 59 13.99 -1.11 -12.99
N ARG A 60 14.72 -2.10 -13.55
CA ARG A 60 16.12 -2.34 -13.20
C ARG A 60 17.00 -1.10 -13.42
N ALA A 61 16.85 -0.42 -14.55
CA ALA A 61 17.57 0.83 -14.82
C ALA A 61 17.23 1.94 -13.81
N THR A 62 15.99 2.01 -13.34
CA THR A 62 15.54 2.98 -12.34
C THR A 62 16.15 2.68 -10.97
N LEU A 63 16.13 1.41 -10.54
CA LEU A 63 16.70 0.97 -9.26
C LEU A 63 18.23 1.14 -9.21
N ASN A 64 18.92 0.92 -10.33
CA ASN A 64 20.37 1.05 -10.42
C ASN A 64 20.86 2.50 -10.59
N LYS A 65 19.94 3.47 -10.71
CA LYS A 65 20.27 4.90 -10.84
C LYS A 65 20.51 5.58 -9.48
N VAL A 66 20.49 4.81 -8.39
CA VAL A 66 20.69 5.27 -7.01
C VAL A 66 22.16 5.17 -6.64
#